data_AF-A0A3D2ZCJ3-F1
#
_entry.id   AF-A0A3D2ZCJ3-F1
#
_cell.length_a   1.000
_cell.length_b   1.000
_cell.length_c   1.000
_cell.angle_alpha   90.00
_cell.angle_beta   90.00
_cell.angle_gamma   90.00
#
_symmetry.space_group_name_H-M   'P 1'
#
loop_
_entity.id
_entity.type
_entity.pdbx_description
1 polymer ?
#
loop_
_entity_poly.entity_id
_entity_poly.type
_entity_poly.pdbx_seq_one_letter_code
_entity_poly.pdbx_strand_id
1 'polypeptide(L)'
;HLTLSSEWDRLKWGPLTRARSLTTSSGYFCRRLWPSGEVREAFIDLDWQLDEIEAELRAQIERVLQHLAATHLTGHMGVVRLDEPIGALVARLEQEYDLRADVSDFQRLAAYGEGASPWTGRV
;
A
#
# COMPACT_ATOMS: atom_id res chain seq x y z
N HIS A 1 -8.61 -0.96 3.87
CA HIS A 1 -7.30 -0.35 4.14
C HIS A 1 -6.23 -1.36 3.72
N LEU A 2 -5.83 -1.30 2.46
CA LEU A 2 -4.87 -2.22 1.84
C LEU A 2 -3.48 -2.06 2.46
N THR A 3 -2.74 -3.15 2.63
CA THR A 3 -1.39 -3.11 3.25
C THR A 3 -0.40 -4.03 2.55
N LEU A 4 0.86 -3.55 2.45
CA LEU A 4 2.03 -4.30 1.99
C LEU A 4 3.25 -4.04 2.90
N SER A 5 3.03 -3.52 4.11
CA SER A 5 4.07 -3.25 5.11
C SER A 5 3.64 -3.68 6.51
N SER A 6 4.60 -3.98 7.38
CA SER A 6 4.40 -4.33 8.80
C SER A 6 5.44 -3.65 9.71
N GLU A 7 5.11 -2.44 10.14
CA GLU A 7 6.03 -1.42 10.65
C GLU A 7 6.53 -1.65 12.09
N TRP A 8 5.79 -2.40 12.89
CA TRP A 8 6.10 -2.60 14.31
C TRP A 8 7.16 -3.67 14.52
N ASP A 9 8.03 -3.48 15.50
CA ASP A 9 9.17 -4.39 15.71
C ASP A 9 8.75 -5.76 16.25
N ARG A 10 7.71 -5.80 17.08
CA ARG A 10 7.26 -7.01 17.80
C ARG A 10 5.88 -7.52 17.39
N LEU A 11 5.17 -6.78 16.54
CA LEU A 11 3.86 -7.16 16.02
C LEU A 11 3.97 -7.23 14.52
N LYS A 12 3.94 -8.45 13.97
CA LYS A 12 4.16 -8.70 12.55
C LYS A 12 2.94 -9.32 11.90
N TRP A 13 2.69 -8.91 10.66
CA TRP A 13 1.71 -9.53 9.77
C TRP A 13 2.32 -9.74 8.39
N GLY A 14 1.76 -10.70 7.67
CA GLY A 14 2.20 -11.12 6.35
C GLY A 14 1.01 -11.23 5.39
N PRO A 15 1.28 -11.68 4.16
CA PRO A 15 0.27 -11.80 3.13
C PRO A 15 -0.79 -12.84 3.49
N LEU A 16 -1.99 -12.60 2.98
CA LEU A 16 -3.09 -13.55 2.98
C LEU A 16 -2.91 -14.67 1.94
N THR A 17 -2.04 -14.42 0.96
CA THR A 17 -1.72 -15.30 -0.17
C THR A 17 -0.31 -15.88 -0.08
N ARG A 18 0.04 -16.78 -1.01
CA ARG A 18 1.41 -17.28 -1.15
C ARG A 18 2.26 -16.30 -1.97
N ALA A 19 2.51 -15.12 -1.42
CA ALA A 19 3.21 -14.03 -2.09
C ALA A 19 4.66 -13.89 -1.60
N ARG A 20 5.56 -14.74 -2.10
CA ARG A 20 6.96 -14.79 -1.60
C ARG A 20 7.75 -13.54 -1.98
N SER A 21 7.44 -12.93 -3.12
CA SER A 21 8.10 -11.71 -3.59
C SER A 21 7.75 -10.48 -2.75
N LEU A 22 6.71 -10.56 -1.91
CA LEU A 22 6.22 -9.47 -1.07
C LEU A 22 6.69 -9.55 0.39
N THR A 23 7.50 -10.56 0.72
CA THR A 23 7.87 -10.86 2.11
C THR A 23 9.36 -10.92 2.35
N THR A 24 9.76 -10.59 3.57
CA THR A 24 11.08 -10.87 4.12
C THR A 24 11.36 -12.37 4.21
N SER A 25 12.60 -12.74 4.51
CA SER A 25 13.00 -14.14 4.77
C SER A 25 12.20 -14.84 5.87
N SER A 26 11.59 -14.07 6.78
CA SER A 26 10.74 -14.58 7.86
C SER A 26 9.25 -14.73 7.47
N GLY A 27 8.88 -14.41 6.22
CA GLY A 27 7.52 -14.55 5.70
C GLY A 27 6.55 -13.41 6.07
N TYR A 28 7.06 -12.31 6.65
CA TYR A 28 6.28 -11.11 6.96
C TYR A 28 6.50 -10.02 5.91
N PHE A 29 5.55 -9.08 5.80
CA PHE A 29 5.78 -7.87 5.01
C PHE A 29 6.97 -7.06 5.54
N CYS A 30 7.60 -6.31 4.64
CA CYS A 30 8.68 -5.38 4.99
C CYS A 30 8.22 -4.35 6.02
N ARG A 31 9.14 -3.91 6.88
CA ARG A 31 8.83 -2.91 7.90
C ARG A 31 8.39 -1.57 7.30
N ARG A 32 8.92 -1.23 6.13
CA ARG A 32 8.70 0.06 5.48
C ARG A 32 8.52 -0.13 3.99
N LEU A 33 7.81 0.80 3.37
CA LEU A 33 7.61 0.82 1.93
C LEU A 33 8.82 1.46 1.20
N TRP A 34 9.36 2.55 1.75
CA TRP A 34 10.52 3.26 1.21
C TRP A 34 11.79 3.07 2.06
N PRO A 35 12.97 3.22 1.46
CA PRO A 35 14.24 3.21 2.18
C PRO A 35 14.33 4.38 3.15
N SER A 36 15.04 4.19 4.25
CA SER A 36 15.33 5.27 5.20
C SER A 36 16.51 4.87 6.10
N GLY A 37 17.53 5.74 6.13
CA GLY A 37 18.74 5.53 6.91
C GLY A 37 19.43 4.20 6.59
N GLU A 38 19.87 3.49 7.63
CA GLU A 38 20.60 2.22 7.51
C GLU A 38 19.72 0.98 7.40
N VAL A 39 18.41 1.12 7.56
CA VAL A 39 17.50 -0.03 7.56
C VAL A 39 17.36 -0.54 6.14
N ARG A 40 17.92 -1.74 5.93
CA ARG A 40 17.83 -2.55 4.72
C ARG A 40 16.45 -3.23 4.67
N GLU A 41 15.98 -3.58 3.48
CA GLU A 41 14.72 -4.31 3.23
C GLU A 41 13.45 -3.44 3.30
N ALA A 42 13.45 -2.29 2.59
CA ALA A 42 12.18 -1.65 2.25
C ALA A 42 11.45 -2.47 1.18
N PHE A 43 10.12 -2.36 1.13
CA PHE A 43 9.32 -3.07 0.13
C PHE A 43 9.78 -2.77 -1.30
N ILE A 44 10.12 -1.50 -1.59
CA ILE A 44 10.56 -1.10 -2.93
C ILE A 44 11.90 -1.72 -3.35
N ASP A 45 12.69 -2.22 -2.39
CA ASP A 45 13.95 -2.92 -2.67
C ASP A 45 13.73 -4.40 -3.00
N LEU A 46 12.51 -4.92 -2.83
CA LEU A 46 12.17 -6.30 -3.20
C LEU A 46 11.97 -6.42 -4.71
N ASP A 47 12.26 -7.60 -5.25
CA ASP A 47 11.88 -8.00 -6.62
C ASP A 47 10.41 -8.47 -6.64
N TRP A 48 9.52 -7.57 -6.21
CA TRP A 48 8.09 -7.84 -6.11
C TRP A 48 7.50 -8.14 -7.49
N GLN A 49 6.52 -9.03 -7.52
CA GLN A 49 5.80 -9.39 -8.74
C GLN A 49 4.40 -8.80 -8.70
N LEU A 50 4.01 -8.10 -9.77
CA LEU A 50 2.75 -7.36 -9.81
C LEU A 50 1.52 -8.28 -9.70
N ASP A 51 1.63 -9.52 -10.19
CA ASP A 51 0.59 -10.55 -10.06
C ASP A 51 0.41 -11.04 -8.62
N GLU A 52 1.51 -11.19 -7.87
CA GLU A 52 1.45 -11.48 -6.43
C GLU A 52 0.83 -10.31 -5.66
N ILE A 53 1.13 -9.06 -6.03
CA ILE A 53 0.48 -7.87 -5.46
C ILE A 53 -1.03 -7.90 -5.74
N GLU A 54 -1.43 -8.12 -7.00
CA GLU A 54 -2.85 -8.18 -7.38
C GLU A 54 -3.59 -9.28 -6.60
N ALA A 55 -3.03 -10.48 -6.54
CA ALA A 55 -3.62 -11.59 -5.79
C ALA A 55 -3.77 -11.25 -4.29
N GLU A 56 -2.76 -10.62 -3.69
CA GLU A 56 -2.78 -10.23 -2.29
C GLU A 56 -3.82 -9.13 -2.01
N LEU A 57 -3.85 -8.08 -2.82
CA LEU A 57 -4.80 -6.98 -2.66
C LEU A 57 -6.24 -7.44 -2.83
N ARG A 58 -6.52 -8.32 -3.81
CA ARG A 58 -7.84 -8.96 -3.98
C ARG A 58 -8.22 -9.77 -2.75
N ALA A 59 -7.31 -10.61 -2.25
CA ALA A 59 -7.56 -11.41 -1.06
C ALA A 59 -7.88 -10.53 0.17
N GLN A 60 -7.24 -9.37 0.31
CA GLN A 60 -7.56 -8.40 1.37
C GLN A 60 -8.96 -7.80 1.20
N ILE A 61 -9.32 -7.39 -0.01
CA ILE A 61 -10.65 -6.84 -0.32
C ILE A 61 -11.74 -7.88 -0.03
N GLU A 62 -11.61 -9.06 -0.62
CA GLU A 62 -12.60 -10.13 -0.54
C GLU A 62 -12.81 -10.62 0.90
N ARG A 63 -11.72 -10.72 1.67
CA ARG A 63 -11.81 -11.09 3.10
C ARG A 63 -12.60 -10.05 3.90
N VAL A 64 -12.45 -8.76 3.61
CA VAL A 64 -13.21 -7.71 4.31
C VAL A 64 -14.68 -7.72 3.89
N LEU A 65 -14.96 -7.89 2.61
CA LEU A 65 -16.33 -7.91 2.08
C LEU A 65 -17.19 -9.07 2.62
N GLN A 66 -16.55 -10.14 3.10
CA GLN A 66 -17.26 -11.22 3.82
C GLN A 66 -17.83 -10.80 5.18
N HIS A 67 -17.32 -9.72 5.78
CA HIS A 67 -17.65 -9.32 7.14
C HIS A 67 -18.32 -7.95 7.23
N LEU A 68 -18.12 -7.07 6.26
CA LEU A 68 -18.74 -5.75 6.23
C LEU A 68 -18.92 -5.22 4.80
N ALA A 69 -19.90 -4.34 4.62
CA ALA A 69 -20.07 -3.58 3.39
C ALA A 69 -19.06 -2.41 3.37
N ALA A 70 -17.92 -2.62 2.71
CA ALA A 70 -16.91 -1.58 2.56
C ALA A 70 -17.43 -0.50 1.60
N THR A 71 -17.08 0.77 1.85
CA THR A 71 -17.50 1.90 1.02
C THR A 71 -16.38 2.49 0.18
N HIS A 72 -15.12 2.22 0.54
CA HIS A 72 -13.96 2.75 -0.18
C HIS A 72 -12.68 1.98 0.15
N LEU A 73 -11.68 2.09 -0.74
CA LEU A 73 -10.31 1.65 -0.49
C LEU A 73 -9.44 2.80 0.04
N THR A 74 -8.45 2.44 0.85
CA THR A 74 -7.38 3.31 1.31
C THR A 74 -6.10 2.48 1.39
N GLY A 75 -4.94 3.13 1.31
CA GLY A 75 -3.65 2.47 1.46
C GLY A 75 -2.99 2.75 2.80
N HIS A 76 -2.57 1.70 3.49
CA HIS A 76 -1.69 1.78 4.64
C HIS A 76 -0.32 2.34 4.24
N MET A 77 0.19 3.27 5.04
CA MET A 77 1.48 3.96 4.80
C MET A 77 1.63 4.56 3.40
N GLY A 78 0.54 4.82 2.67
CA GLY A 78 0.62 5.38 1.32
C GLY A 78 1.02 4.38 0.23
N VAL A 79 0.82 3.07 0.44
CA VAL A 79 1.15 2.00 -0.53
C VAL A 79 0.62 2.24 -1.96
N VAL A 80 -0.54 2.88 -2.09
CA VAL A 80 -1.14 3.22 -3.41
C VAL A 80 -0.28 4.19 -4.22
N ARG A 81 0.63 4.92 -3.56
CA ARG A 81 1.53 5.92 -4.18
C ARG A 81 2.98 5.44 -4.21
N LEU A 82 3.21 4.16 -3.94
CA LEU A 82 4.55 3.61 -3.86
C LEU A 82 5.25 3.59 -5.22
N ASP A 83 4.54 3.12 -6.24
CA ASP A 83 5.02 2.95 -7.61
C ASP A 83 3.84 3.02 -8.60
N GLU A 84 4.10 3.44 -9.84
CA GLU A 84 3.06 3.73 -10.84
C GLU A 84 2.21 2.49 -11.19
N PRO A 85 2.80 1.33 -11.54
CA PRO A 85 2.10 0.04 -11.67
C PRO A 85 1.18 -0.31 -10.50
N ILE A 86 1.62 -0.10 -9.27
CA ILE A 86 0.83 -0.41 -8.07
C ILE A 86 -0.37 0.54 -7.97
N GLY A 87 -0.15 1.84 -8.21
CA GLY A 87 -1.22 2.83 -8.23
C GLY A 87 -2.28 2.53 -9.31
N ALA A 88 -1.84 2.16 -10.51
CA ALA A 88 -2.72 1.77 -11.61
C ALA A 88 -3.53 0.50 -11.30
N LEU A 89 -2.89 -0.50 -10.65
CA LEU A 89 -3.57 -1.70 -10.18
C LEU A 89 -4.63 -1.37 -9.13
N VAL A 90 -4.31 -0.54 -8.13
CA VAL A 90 -5.29 -0.15 -7.10
C VAL A 90 -6.47 0.59 -7.73
N ALA A 91 -6.22 1.52 -8.66
CA ALA A 91 -7.30 2.24 -9.35
C ALA A 91 -8.24 1.29 -10.14
N ARG A 92 -7.68 0.24 -10.76
CA ARG A 92 -8.49 -0.82 -11.38
C ARG A 92 -9.33 -1.57 -10.36
N LEU A 93 -8.75 -1.95 -9.23
CA LEU A 93 -9.47 -2.66 -8.16
C LEU A 93 -10.57 -1.79 -7.53
N GLU A 94 -10.33 -0.49 -7.36
CA GLU A 94 -11.36 0.46 -6.92
C GLU A 94 -12.57 0.47 -7.86
N GLN A 95 -12.33 0.46 -9.17
CA GLN A 95 -13.40 0.39 -10.17
C GLN A 95 -14.09 -0.98 -10.17
N GLU A 96 -13.32 -2.07 -10.11
CA GLU A 96 -13.85 -3.43 -10.22
C GLU A 96 -14.76 -3.80 -9.05
N TYR A 97 -14.40 -3.41 -7.83
CA TYR A 97 -15.18 -3.70 -6.64
C TYR A 97 -16.18 -2.58 -6.27
N ASP A 98 -16.26 -1.51 -7.07
CA ASP A 98 -17.06 -0.31 -6.77
C ASP A 98 -16.72 0.33 -5.41
N LEU A 99 -15.42 0.44 -5.13
CA LEU A 99 -14.87 0.92 -3.85
C LEU A 99 -14.01 2.19 -4.02
N ARG A 100 -14.31 3.01 -5.02
CA ARG A 100 -13.64 4.30 -5.20
C ARG A 100 -14.18 5.31 -4.17
N ALA A 101 -13.28 5.98 -3.46
CA ALA A 101 -13.69 7.08 -2.58
C ALA A 101 -14.22 8.27 -3.39
N ASP A 102 -15.45 8.70 -3.10
CA ASP A 102 -15.96 9.98 -3.61
C ASP A 102 -15.44 11.12 -2.73
N VAL A 103 -14.60 11.96 -3.33
CA VAL A 103 -14.03 13.14 -2.70
C VAL A 103 -14.38 14.43 -3.45
N SER A 104 -15.38 14.38 -4.34
CA SER A 104 -15.76 15.49 -5.23
C SER A 104 -16.18 16.75 -4.47
N ASP A 105 -16.83 16.59 -3.31
CA ASP A 105 -17.28 17.69 -2.46
C ASP A 105 -16.19 18.25 -1.52
N PHE A 106 -14.98 17.69 -1.55
CA PHE A 106 -13.90 18.10 -0.66
C PHE A 106 -12.85 18.93 -1.38
N GLN A 107 -12.54 20.10 -0.83
CA GLN A 107 -11.35 20.85 -1.23
C GLN A 107 -10.11 20.15 -0.69
N ARG A 108 -9.16 19.84 -1.58
CA ARG A 108 -7.83 19.41 -1.14
C ARG A 108 -7.18 20.55 -0.37
N LEU A 109 -6.76 20.27 0.85
CA LEU A 109 -5.94 21.20 1.62
C LEU A 109 -4.66 21.50 0.83
N ALA A 110 -4.49 22.75 0.41
CA ALA A 110 -3.21 23.23 -0.08
C ALA A 110 -2.22 23.13 1.09
N ALA A 111 -1.07 22.52 0.83
CA ALA A 111 -0.05 22.16 1.80
C ALA A 111 0.19 23.20 2.92
N TYR A 112 0.54 22.72 4.11
CA TYR A 112 0.82 23.56 5.28
C TYR A 112 2.27 24.11 5.24
N GLY A 113 2.44 25.45 5.19
CA GLY A 113 3.72 26.15 5.42
C GLY A 113 4.45 26.67 4.16
N GLU A 114 5.29 27.71 4.34
CA GLU A 114 6.17 28.24 3.28
C GLU A 114 7.24 27.19 2.90
N GLY A 115 7.38 26.89 1.61
CA GLY A 115 8.29 25.86 1.10
C GLY A 115 7.63 24.52 0.74
N ALA A 116 6.30 24.51 0.60
CA ALA A 116 5.52 23.32 0.25
C ALA A 116 5.79 22.74 -1.15
N SER A 117 6.96 22.12 -1.33
CA SER A 117 7.05 20.88 -2.10
C SER A 117 6.99 19.73 -1.10
N PRO A 118 6.04 18.79 -1.21
CA PRO A 118 6.09 17.58 -0.39
C PRO A 118 7.31 16.70 -0.71
N TRP A 119 8.04 16.98 -1.80
CA TRP A 119 9.19 16.21 -2.27
C TRP A 119 10.19 17.08 -3.03
N THR A 120 10.99 17.89 -2.32
CA THR A 120 12.28 18.35 -2.83
C THR A 120 13.38 17.77 -1.96
N GLY A 121 13.74 16.52 -2.27
CA GLY A 121 14.92 15.85 -1.76
C GLY A 121 15.39 14.87 -2.82
N ARG A 122 16.30 15.33 -3.69
CA ARG A 122 17.14 14.42 -4.47
C ARG A 122 17.91 13.55 -3.49
N VAL A 123 17.95 12.25 -3.75
CA VAL A 123 19.16 11.45 -3.62
C VAL A 123 19.27 10.64 -4.91
#